data_AF-A0A7C8HX20-F1
#
_entry.id   AF-A0A7C8HX20-F1
#
_cell.length_a   1.000
_cell.length_b   1.000
_cell.length_c   1.000
_cell.angle_alpha   90.00
_cell.angle_beta   90.00
_cell.angle_gamma   90.00
#
_symmetry.space_group_name_H-M   'P 1'
#
loop_
_entity.id
_entity.type
_entity.pdbx_description
1 polymer ?
#
loop_
_entity_poly.entity_id
_entity_poly.type
_entity_poly.pdbx_seq_one_letter_code
_entity_poly.pdbx_strand_id
1 'polypeptide(L)'
;MSKEVFKSHNSPQRDTRTRRNDLQTEFWKVIPNIGACEACQAMGEGVHWEKPERPHPNCKCEIVLGSIKVGINGYLQGMRDTASKSFPAGQSINITIYNRGLGFDGVWITVDGSQTRGTGHMMWGSSRTLSFSKLHEIPVPWKVHLMADGAAECCFEFIIRN
;
A
#
# COMPACT_ATOMS: atom_id res chain seq x y z
N MET A 1 39.80 21.09 -46.90
CA MET A 1 38.84 22.21 -47.01
C MET A 1 37.45 21.59 -47.17
N SER A 2 36.40 21.84 -46.39
CA SER A 2 36.15 22.72 -45.26
C SER A 2 34.83 22.27 -44.61
N LYS A 3 34.81 22.32 -43.27
CA LYS A 3 33.74 22.82 -42.38
C LYS A 3 32.25 22.77 -42.80
N GLU A 4 31.48 22.11 -41.93
CA GLU A 4 30.38 22.67 -41.11
C GLU A 4 28.93 22.76 -41.62
N VAL A 5 28.07 22.14 -40.78
CA VAL A 5 26.82 22.63 -40.16
C VAL A 5 25.54 22.64 -41.00
N PHE A 6 24.58 21.83 -40.56
CA PHE A 6 23.22 22.31 -40.30
C PHE A 6 22.69 21.77 -38.96
N LYS A 7 22.12 22.69 -38.18
CA LYS A 7 21.55 22.49 -36.84
C LYS A 7 20.09 22.00 -36.91
N SER A 8 19.74 21.25 -35.87
CA SER A 8 18.48 21.22 -35.09
C SER A 8 17.12 21.17 -35.81
N HIS A 9 16.33 20.14 -35.51
CA HIS A 9 15.30 20.18 -34.47
C HIS A 9 14.48 18.88 -34.52
N ASN A 10 14.39 18.17 -33.40
CA ASN A 10 13.13 17.59 -32.93
C ASN A 10 13.32 17.17 -31.48
N SER A 11 12.72 17.97 -30.60
CA SER A 11 12.63 17.76 -29.17
C SER A 11 12.11 16.36 -28.86
N PRO A 12 12.69 15.60 -27.92
CA PRO A 12 12.02 14.44 -27.38
C PRO A 12 10.85 14.95 -26.53
N GLN A 13 9.62 14.70 -26.98
CA GLN A 13 8.46 14.70 -26.09
C GLN A 13 8.82 13.82 -24.89
N ARG A 14 9.04 14.44 -23.74
CA ARG A 14 9.21 13.73 -22.47
C ARG A 14 7.92 12.99 -22.22
N ASP A 15 7.98 11.68 -22.39
CA ASP A 15 7.05 10.74 -21.80
C ASP A 15 7.04 11.03 -20.28
N THR A 16 6.00 11.69 -19.77
CA THR A 16 5.84 12.08 -18.35
C THR A 16 5.50 10.90 -17.45
N ARG A 17 5.71 9.66 -17.91
CA ARG A 17 5.83 8.51 -17.04
C ARG A 17 7.16 8.57 -16.30
N THR A 18 7.27 9.54 -15.40
CA THR A 18 8.33 9.61 -14.39
C THR A 18 8.38 8.22 -13.75
N ARG A 19 9.47 7.51 -14.03
CA ARG A 19 9.76 6.20 -13.46
C ARG A 19 9.68 6.36 -11.95
N ARG A 20 8.57 5.86 -11.36
CA ARG A 20 8.30 5.92 -9.92
C ARG A 20 9.54 5.44 -9.19
N ASN A 21 9.99 6.21 -8.21
CA ASN A 21 10.94 5.67 -7.25
C ASN A 21 10.12 4.77 -6.32
N ASP A 22 10.27 3.45 -6.46
CA ASP A 22 9.52 2.45 -5.68
C ASP A 22 9.73 2.58 -4.15
N LEU A 23 10.65 3.46 -3.74
CA LEU A 23 10.98 3.78 -2.34
C LEU A 23 10.18 4.95 -1.76
N GLN A 24 9.48 5.75 -2.56
CA GLN A 24 8.76 6.91 -2.03
C GLN A 24 7.47 6.48 -1.34
N THR A 25 7.48 6.48 0.00
CA THR A 25 6.34 6.05 0.82
C THR A 25 5.51 7.20 1.39
N GLU A 26 5.94 8.44 1.18
CA GLU A 26 5.25 9.63 1.67
C GLU A 26 4.60 10.37 0.51
N PHE A 27 3.40 10.90 0.74
CA PHE A 27 2.64 11.64 -0.24
C PHE A 27 1.93 12.82 0.42
N TRP A 28 1.64 13.84 -0.35
CA TRP A 28 0.84 14.98 0.07
C TRP A 28 -0.58 14.83 -0.44
N LYS A 29 -1.56 15.14 0.41
CA LYS A 29 -2.96 15.22 0.03
C LYS A 29 -3.48 16.62 0.29
N VAL A 30 -4.18 17.16 -0.69
CA VAL A 30 -4.90 18.43 -0.54
C VAL A 30 -6.33 18.11 -0.13
N ILE A 31 -6.81 18.74 0.94
CA ILE A 31 -8.19 18.63 1.41
C ILE A 31 -8.83 20.00 1.19
N PRO A 32 -9.64 20.16 0.13
CA PRO A 32 -10.34 21.41 -0.12
C PRO A 32 -11.39 21.67 0.95
N ASN A 33 -11.55 22.94 1.34
CA ASN A 33 -12.67 23.33 2.20
C ASN A 33 -13.99 23.20 1.46
N ILE A 34 -15.08 23.07 2.22
CA ILE A 34 -16.44 23.13 1.68
C ILE A 34 -16.62 24.46 0.93
N GLY A 35 -17.01 24.39 -0.35
CA GLY A 35 -17.18 25.57 -1.21
C GLY A 35 -15.90 26.08 -1.89
N ALA A 36 -14.80 25.31 -1.86
CA ALA A 36 -13.59 25.66 -2.61
C ALA A 36 -13.86 25.70 -4.13
N CYS A 37 -13.10 26.53 -4.87
CA CYS A 37 -13.22 26.65 -6.32
C CYS A 37 -12.82 25.35 -7.04
N GLU A 38 -13.18 25.25 -8.32
CA GLU A 38 -12.90 24.07 -9.16
C GLU A 38 -11.41 23.70 -9.17
N ALA A 39 -10.50 24.68 -9.24
CA ALA A 39 -9.06 24.42 -9.23
C ALA A 39 -8.59 23.76 -7.92
N CYS A 40 -9.16 24.16 -6.78
CA CYS A 40 -8.88 23.52 -5.50
C CYS A 40 -9.50 22.13 -5.40
N GLN A 41 -10.73 21.96 -5.89
CA GLN A 41 -11.39 20.65 -5.90
C GLN A 41 -10.59 19.65 -6.73
N ALA A 42 -10.21 20.04 -7.95
CA ALA A 42 -9.36 19.23 -8.83
C ALA A 42 -7.99 18.91 -8.19
N MET A 43 -7.38 19.86 -7.48
CA MET A 43 -6.13 19.58 -6.77
C MET A 43 -6.29 18.60 -5.60
N GLY A 44 -7.50 18.50 -5.03
CA GLY A 44 -7.85 17.52 -4.01
C GLY A 44 -8.15 16.12 -4.56
N GLU A 45 -8.29 15.97 -5.89
CA GLU A 45 -8.48 14.68 -6.55
C GLU A 45 -7.12 13.98 -6.68
N GLY A 46 -6.83 13.12 -5.69
CA GLY A 46 -5.65 12.26 -5.71
C GLY A 46 -4.58 12.64 -4.68
N VAL A 47 -3.34 12.25 -4.97
CA VAL A 47 -2.17 12.46 -4.10
C VAL A 47 -1.01 13.03 -4.91
N HIS A 48 -0.18 13.80 -4.23
CA HIS A 48 0.97 14.50 -4.80
C HIS A 48 2.26 13.94 -4.20
N TRP A 49 3.22 13.55 -5.03
CA TRP A 49 4.50 13.00 -4.54
C TRP A 49 5.48 14.08 -4.12
N GLU A 50 5.29 15.29 -4.65
CA GLU A 50 5.96 16.49 -4.17
C GLU A 50 4.94 17.36 -3.44
N LYS A 51 5.41 18.26 -2.57
CA LYS A 51 4.51 19.16 -1.86
C LYS A 51 3.87 20.10 -2.89
N PRO A 52 2.54 20.07 -3.09
CA PRO A 52 1.91 20.87 -4.11
C PRO A 52 1.95 22.36 -3.74
N GLU A 53 2.17 23.19 -4.75
CA GLU A 53 2.00 24.64 -4.60
C GLU A 53 0.51 25.00 -4.52
N ARG A 54 0.20 26.02 -3.72
CA ARG A 54 -1.18 26.47 -3.56
C ARG A 54 -1.65 27.16 -4.85
N PRO A 55 -2.84 26.83 -5.39
CA PRO A 55 -3.32 27.37 -6.66
C PRO A 55 -3.63 28.87 -6.61
N HIS A 56 -3.74 29.46 -5.41
CA HIS A 56 -3.95 30.90 -5.27
C HIS A 56 -3.33 31.46 -3.98
N PRO A 57 -2.99 32.77 -3.97
CA PRO A 57 -2.24 33.42 -2.88
C PRO A 57 -2.90 33.39 -1.50
N ASN A 58 -4.18 33.06 -1.38
CA ASN A 58 -4.91 32.92 -0.11
C ASN A 58 -5.70 31.62 -0.01
N CYS A 59 -5.24 30.56 -0.69
CA CYS A 59 -5.85 29.24 -0.61
C CYS A 59 -5.91 28.76 0.86
N LYS A 60 -7.11 28.44 1.34
CA LYS A 60 -7.36 27.91 2.69
C LYS A 60 -7.41 26.38 2.72
N CYS A 61 -7.15 25.70 1.61
CA CYS A 61 -7.11 24.24 1.58
C CYS A 61 -6.05 23.71 2.53
N GLU A 62 -6.39 22.62 3.20
CA GLU A 62 -5.45 21.90 4.04
C GLU A 62 -4.53 21.06 3.15
N ILE A 63 -3.23 21.05 3.45
CA ILE A 63 -2.24 20.21 2.76
C ILE A 63 -1.60 19.35 3.82
N VAL A 64 -1.88 18.05 3.77
CA VAL A 64 -1.43 17.08 4.78
C VAL A 64 -0.40 16.13 4.18
N LEU A 65 0.60 15.77 4.98
CA LEU A 65 1.54 14.70 4.65
C LEU A 65 0.94 13.36 5.12
N GLY A 66 0.84 12.42 4.20
CA GLY A 66 0.43 11.03 4.44
C GLY A 66 1.56 10.05 4.13
N SER A 67 1.38 8.81 4.58
CA SER A 67 2.30 7.70 4.27
C SER A 67 1.52 6.49 3.80
N ILE A 68 2.06 5.80 2.80
CA ILE A 68 1.58 4.48 2.35
C ILE A 68 2.32 3.33 3.03
N LYS A 69 3.23 3.62 3.97
CA LYS A 69 3.95 2.59 4.72
C LYS A 69 3.02 1.94 5.73
N VAL A 70 2.93 0.61 5.68
CA VAL A 70 2.10 -0.19 6.56
C VAL A 70 2.98 -1.02 7.49
N GLY A 71 2.58 -1.08 8.76
CA GLY A 71 3.20 -1.92 9.78
C GLY A 71 2.14 -2.34 10.79
N ILE A 72 1.28 -3.27 10.41
CA ILE A 72 0.19 -3.75 11.26
C ILE A 72 0.61 -5.09 11.86
N ASN A 73 0.61 -5.18 13.18
CA ASN A 73 0.87 -6.42 13.90
C ASN A 73 -0.41 -6.90 14.59
N GLY A 74 -0.49 -8.19 14.86
CA GLY A 74 -1.56 -8.76 15.67
C GLY A 74 -1.33 -10.24 15.96
N TYR A 75 -2.29 -10.84 16.64
CA TYR A 75 -2.26 -12.25 17.03
C TYR A 75 -3.59 -12.93 16.68
N LEU A 76 -3.53 -14.23 16.49
CA LEU A 76 -4.68 -15.14 16.46
C LEU A 76 -4.46 -16.21 17.52
N GLN A 77 -5.45 -16.49 18.35
CA GLN A 77 -5.37 -17.49 19.40
C GLN A 77 -6.57 -18.43 19.37
N GLY A 78 -6.26 -19.71 19.16
CA GLY A 78 -7.22 -20.79 19.07
C GLY A 78 -7.84 -20.99 17.70
N MET A 79 -8.44 -22.17 17.54
CA MET A 79 -9.05 -22.59 16.28
C MET A 79 -10.14 -21.62 15.85
N ARG A 80 -10.15 -21.23 14.57
CA ARG A 80 -11.12 -20.29 13.96
C ARG A 80 -11.11 -18.87 14.51
N ASP A 81 -10.11 -18.49 15.31
CA ASP A 81 -9.94 -17.08 15.64
C ASP A 81 -9.67 -16.27 14.37
N THR A 82 -10.17 -15.02 14.34
CA THR A 82 -10.14 -14.19 13.14
C THR A 82 -9.64 -12.78 13.42
N ALA A 83 -8.98 -12.20 12.43
CA ALA A 83 -8.60 -10.79 12.44
C ALA A 83 -8.90 -10.14 11.10
N SER A 84 -9.51 -8.96 11.13
CA SER A 84 -9.80 -8.17 9.94
C SER A 84 -9.13 -6.80 10.02
N LYS A 85 -8.46 -6.39 8.94
CA LYS A 85 -7.75 -5.10 8.84
C LYS A 85 -8.09 -4.42 7.51
N SER A 86 -8.48 -3.15 7.58
CA SER A 86 -8.67 -2.29 6.42
C SER A 86 -7.71 -1.11 6.51
N PHE A 87 -6.91 -0.88 5.46
CA PHE A 87 -5.88 0.15 5.46
C PHE A 87 -5.46 0.55 4.04
N PRO A 88 -5.01 1.79 3.81
CA PRO A 88 -4.35 2.17 2.56
C PRO A 88 -2.89 1.70 2.55
N ALA A 89 -2.38 1.27 1.38
CA ALA A 89 -0.96 0.95 1.20
C ALA A 89 -0.50 1.20 -0.24
N GLY A 90 0.73 0.82 -0.55
CA GLY A 90 1.21 0.71 -1.94
C GLY A 90 0.49 -0.39 -2.73
N GLN A 91 1.02 -0.67 -3.93
CA GLN A 91 0.47 -1.69 -4.84
C GLN A 91 0.77 -3.13 -4.42
N SER A 92 1.63 -3.34 -3.43
CA SER A 92 1.96 -4.65 -2.88
C SER A 92 1.94 -4.64 -1.36
N ILE A 93 1.57 -5.78 -0.76
CA ILE A 93 1.73 -6.04 0.66
C ILE A 93 2.33 -7.44 0.87
N ASN A 94 3.06 -7.59 1.95
CA ASN A 94 3.58 -8.84 2.48
C ASN A 94 2.91 -9.11 3.82
N ILE A 95 2.39 -10.31 3.98
CA ILE A 95 1.79 -10.80 5.22
C ILE A 95 2.68 -11.94 5.73
N THR A 96 3.38 -11.71 6.82
CA THR A 96 4.19 -12.71 7.49
C THR A 96 3.43 -13.27 8.67
N ILE A 97 3.29 -14.60 8.70
CA ILE A 97 2.70 -15.36 9.80
C ILE A 97 3.83 -16.08 10.53
N TYR A 98 3.83 -16.05 11.85
CA TYR A 98 4.70 -16.81 12.72
C TYR A 98 3.86 -17.79 13.52
N ASN A 99 4.20 -19.09 13.47
CA ASN A 99 3.57 -20.07 14.35
C ASN A 99 4.24 -20.01 15.73
N ARG A 100 3.48 -19.55 16.73
CA ARG A 100 3.90 -19.46 18.14
C ARG A 100 3.34 -20.62 18.97
N GLY A 101 2.39 -21.39 18.44
CA GLY A 101 1.83 -22.58 19.07
C GLY A 101 2.68 -23.83 18.84
N LEU A 102 2.42 -24.88 19.64
CA LEU A 102 3.17 -26.14 19.58
C LEU A 102 2.68 -27.08 18.47
N GLY A 103 1.52 -26.80 17.86
CA GLY A 103 0.87 -27.63 16.85
C GLY A 103 1.30 -27.35 15.40
N PHE A 104 0.96 -28.27 14.50
CA PHE A 104 1.12 -28.14 13.05
C PHE A 104 -0.11 -27.46 12.44
N ASP A 105 -0.20 -26.16 12.65
CA ASP A 105 -1.39 -25.38 12.32
C ASP A 105 -1.08 -24.37 11.20
N GLY A 106 -2.10 -23.76 10.63
CA GLY A 106 -1.96 -22.73 9.60
C GLY A 106 -2.95 -21.57 9.75
N VAL A 107 -2.84 -20.63 8.82
CA VAL A 107 -3.73 -19.47 8.71
C VAL A 107 -4.24 -19.36 7.28
N TRP A 108 -5.54 -19.19 7.12
CA TRP A 108 -6.18 -18.77 5.88
C TRP A 108 -6.22 -17.24 5.81
N ILE A 109 -5.71 -16.70 4.72
CA ILE A 109 -5.65 -15.26 4.46
C ILE A 109 -6.51 -14.98 3.24
N THR A 110 -7.49 -14.10 3.39
CA THR A 110 -8.35 -13.61 2.31
C THR A 110 -8.14 -12.12 2.13
N VAL A 111 -7.84 -11.71 0.91
CA VAL A 111 -7.60 -10.30 0.55
C VAL A 111 -8.68 -9.82 -0.41
N ASP A 112 -9.24 -8.66 -0.09
CA ASP A 112 -10.32 -7.98 -0.83
C ASP A 112 -11.52 -8.90 -1.15
N GLY A 113 -11.76 -9.89 -0.27
CA GLY A 113 -12.86 -10.87 -0.40
C GLY A 113 -12.72 -11.89 -1.54
N SER A 114 -11.63 -11.88 -2.31
CA SER A 114 -11.49 -12.69 -3.53
C SER A 114 -10.21 -13.52 -3.60
N GLN A 115 -9.09 -13.00 -3.10
CA GLN A 115 -7.82 -13.73 -3.13
C GLN A 115 -7.60 -14.46 -1.81
N THR A 116 -7.80 -15.78 -1.81
CA THR A 116 -7.56 -16.61 -0.64
C THR A 116 -6.29 -17.43 -0.79
N ARG A 117 -5.41 -17.40 0.22
CA ARG A 117 -4.21 -18.25 0.32
C ARG A 117 -4.07 -18.78 1.74
N GLY A 118 -3.61 -20.02 1.86
CA GLY A 118 -3.31 -20.64 3.15
C GLY A 118 -1.81 -20.71 3.38
N THR A 119 -1.38 -20.60 4.64
CA THR A 119 0.01 -20.93 4.99
C THR A 119 0.28 -22.43 4.92
N GLY A 120 -0.75 -23.28 4.87
CA GLY A 120 -0.61 -24.72 5.12
C GLY A 120 -0.14 -24.99 6.56
N HIS A 121 0.15 -26.26 6.86
CA HIS A 121 0.70 -26.65 8.15
C HIS A 121 2.08 -26.05 8.35
N MET A 122 2.24 -25.27 9.43
CA MET A 122 3.48 -24.63 9.83
C MET A 122 4.04 -25.32 11.06
N MET A 123 5.34 -25.62 11.07
CA MET A 123 6.00 -26.12 12.28
C MET A 123 6.07 -25.04 13.36
N TRP A 124 6.13 -25.46 14.63
CA TRP A 124 6.39 -24.55 15.73
C TRP A 124 7.64 -23.69 15.49
N GLY A 125 7.53 -22.39 15.77
CA GLY A 125 8.62 -21.42 15.60
C GLY A 125 8.91 -21.02 14.15
N SER A 126 8.28 -21.69 13.18
CA SER A 126 8.45 -21.35 11.77
C SER A 126 7.65 -20.10 11.38
N SER A 127 8.00 -19.52 10.24
CA SER A 127 7.26 -18.41 9.64
C SER A 127 7.02 -18.65 8.15
N ARG A 128 5.96 -18.04 7.63
CA ARG A 128 5.66 -18.03 6.19
C ARG A 128 5.20 -16.63 5.80
N THR A 129 5.74 -16.13 4.69
CA THR A 129 5.35 -14.83 4.12
C THR A 129 4.58 -15.06 2.83
N LEU A 130 3.42 -14.41 2.71
CA LEU A 130 2.62 -14.39 1.50
C LEU A 130 2.55 -12.97 0.95
N SER A 131 2.88 -12.82 -0.33
CA SER A 131 2.84 -11.54 -1.04
C SER A 131 1.57 -11.41 -1.87
N PHE A 132 0.97 -10.22 -1.82
CA PHE A 132 -0.22 -9.84 -2.60
C PHE A 132 0.06 -8.54 -3.33
N SER A 133 -0.44 -8.41 -4.55
CA SER A 133 -0.29 -7.20 -5.37
C SER A 133 -1.56 -6.86 -6.14
N LYS A 134 -1.72 -5.58 -6.46
CA LYS A 134 -2.80 -5.07 -7.31
C LYS A 134 -2.37 -3.82 -8.06
N LEU A 135 -2.75 -3.78 -9.33
CA LEU A 135 -2.48 -2.68 -10.24
C LEU A 135 -3.60 -1.64 -10.12
N HIS A 136 -3.42 -0.66 -9.25
CA HIS A 136 -4.33 0.48 -9.05
C HIS A 136 -3.52 1.75 -8.75
N GLU A 137 -4.14 2.92 -8.85
CA GLU A 137 -3.53 4.16 -8.38
C GLU A 137 -3.34 4.13 -6.86
N ILE A 138 -2.19 4.63 -6.41
CA ILE A 138 -1.80 4.65 -5.00
C ILE A 138 -2.37 5.94 -4.37
N PRO A 139 -2.84 5.93 -3.10
CA PRO A 139 -2.90 4.79 -2.18
C PRO A 139 -3.98 3.77 -2.55
N VAL A 140 -3.62 2.49 -2.51
CA VAL A 140 -4.56 1.40 -2.80
C VAL A 140 -5.22 0.95 -1.50
N PRO A 141 -6.57 0.88 -1.43
CA PRO A 141 -7.27 0.39 -0.25
C PRO A 141 -7.17 -1.13 -0.16
N TRP A 142 -6.69 -1.67 0.96
CA TRP A 142 -6.60 -3.12 1.23
C TRP A 142 -7.58 -3.54 2.31
N LYS A 143 -8.24 -4.69 2.11
CA LYS A 143 -8.99 -5.41 3.14
C LYS A 143 -8.40 -6.80 3.32
N VAL A 144 -7.83 -7.07 4.49
CA VAL A 144 -7.21 -8.36 4.82
C VAL A 144 -8.01 -9.03 5.92
N HIS A 145 -8.43 -10.27 5.69
CA HIS A 145 -9.05 -11.15 6.67
C HIS A 145 -8.13 -12.35 6.92
N LEU A 146 -7.81 -12.62 8.17
CA LEU A 146 -7.03 -13.78 8.59
C LEU A 146 -7.92 -14.69 9.46
N MET A 147 -7.78 -16.00 9.31
CA MET A 147 -8.46 -17.00 10.12
C MET A 147 -7.49 -18.12 10.48
N ALA A 148 -7.37 -18.41 11.77
CA ALA A 148 -6.60 -19.55 12.25
C ALA A 148 -7.27 -20.87 11.85
N ASP A 149 -6.47 -21.81 11.37
CA ASP A 149 -6.88 -23.16 10.97
C ASP A 149 -5.94 -24.18 11.60
N GLY A 150 -6.40 -24.83 12.67
CA GLY A 150 -5.54 -25.64 13.51
C GLY A 150 -6.23 -26.18 14.75
N ALA A 151 -5.44 -26.65 15.71
CA ALA A 151 -5.89 -27.10 17.02
C ALA A 151 -6.44 -25.96 17.89
N ALA A 152 -7.13 -26.32 18.99
CA ALA A 152 -7.74 -25.35 19.90
C ALA A 152 -6.70 -24.43 20.58
N GLU A 153 -5.47 -24.89 20.71
CA GLU A 153 -4.34 -24.20 21.31
C GLU A 153 -3.38 -23.55 20.30
N CYS A 154 -3.77 -23.44 19.02
CA CYS A 154 -2.93 -22.79 18.02
C CYS A 154 -2.74 -21.30 18.35
N CYS A 155 -1.54 -20.77 18.08
CA CYS A 155 -1.24 -19.36 18.32
C CYS A 155 -0.38 -18.83 17.19
N PHE A 156 -0.82 -17.73 16.58
CA PHE A 156 -0.11 -17.09 15.49
C PHE A 156 0.11 -15.62 15.80
N GLU A 157 1.30 -15.14 15.46
CA GLU A 157 1.57 -13.72 15.31
C GLU A 157 1.55 -13.40 13.82
N PHE A 158 0.93 -12.29 13.44
CA PHE A 158 0.94 -11.81 12.07
C PHE A 158 1.46 -10.39 11.96
N ILE A 159 2.16 -10.13 10.86
CA ILE A 159 2.72 -8.83 10.51
C ILE A 159 2.36 -8.52 9.06
N ILE A 160 1.74 -7.37 8.82
CA ILE A 160 1.39 -6.86 7.49
C ILE A 160 2.26 -5.63 7.19
N ARG A 161 2.99 -5.67 6.07
CA ARG A 161 3.90 -4.61 5.60
C ARG A 161 3.80 -4.41 4.10
N ASN A 162 4.30 -3.29 3.58
CA ASN A 162 4.59 -3.10 2.16
C ASN A 162 6.03 -2.70 1.93
#